data_AF-A0A7W1QZL9-F1
#
_entry.id   AF-A0A7W1QZL9-F1
#
_cell.length_a   1.000
_cell.length_b   1.000
_cell.length_c   1.000
_cell.angle_alpha   90.00
_cell.angle_beta   90.00
_cell.angle_gamma   90.00
#
_symmetry.space_group_name_H-M   'P 1'
#
loop_
_entity.id
_entity.type
_entity.pdbx_description
1 polymer ?
#
loop_
_entity_poly.entity_id
_entity_poly.type
_entity_poly.pdbx_seq_one_letter_code
_entity_poly.pdbx_strand_id
1 'polypeptide(L)'
;MKFKVIVLLFLSVAGLLTVEAQNSKPQRFIAVTIDDLPVVSTRKDLKTRQEITKKLLNHITKAKIPAVGFVNEGKLYAGDKRSEAEIDLLRGWLDANLELGNHTFSHRSLNAIELKDYQDDILRGEIVTKELLGAKNKQMRYFRHPYLHTGLSLEVKDGLDQFLGEHKYTIAPVTIDNADWIFARAYDNAFDKADKKLLKRIGAAYVPYLESKMDYW
;
A
#
# COMPACT_ATOMS: atom_id res chain seq x y z
N MET A 1 84.90 19.33 29.84
CA MET A 1 83.64 19.39 29.06
C MET A 1 82.49 18.94 29.97
N LYS A 2 81.54 19.84 30.30
CA LYS A 2 80.40 19.53 31.18
C LYS A 2 79.18 19.26 30.31
N PHE A 3 78.62 18.05 30.37
CA PHE A 3 77.36 17.71 29.71
C PHE A 3 76.19 18.28 30.52
N LYS A 4 75.33 19.08 29.88
CA LYS A 4 74.03 19.50 30.42
C LYS A 4 72.98 18.51 29.94
N VAL A 5 72.34 17.80 30.87
CA VAL A 5 71.15 16.99 30.60
C VAL A 5 69.94 17.93 30.63
N ILE A 6 69.22 18.01 29.51
CA ILE A 6 67.95 18.73 29.41
C ILE A 6 66.85 17.68 29.59
N VAL A 7 66.10 17.78 30.68
CA VAL A 7 64.89 16.98 30.92
C VAL A 7 63.73 17.72 30.25
N LEU A 8 63.20 17.16 29.16
CA LEU A 8 61.95 17.63 28.55
C LEU A 8 60.76 17.01 29.29
N LEU A 9 60.03 17.84 30.04
CA LEU A 9 58.72 17.48 30.58
C LEU A 9 57.69 17.48 29.44
N PHE A 10 57.22 16.29 29.04
CA PHE A 10 56.02 16.18 28.21
C PHE A 10 54.78 16.37 29.09
N LEU A 11 54.14 17.54 29.02
CA LEU A 11 52.77 17.70 29.52
C LEU A 11 51.81 17.01 28.55
N SER A 12 51.32 15.83 28.92
CA SER A 12 50.20 15.18 28.25
C SER A 12 48.91 15.94 28.55
N VAL A 13 48.51 16.85 27.66
CA VAL A 13 47.15 17.42 27.68
C VAL A 13 46.21 16.34 27.15
N ALA A 14 45.62 15.57 28.05
CA ALA A 14 44.51 14.68 27.74
C ALA A 14 43.28 15.54 27.44
N GLY A 15 43.11 15.94 26.18
CA GLY A 15 41.87 16.55 25.72
C GLY A 15 40.75 15.54 25.82
N LEU A 16 39.80 15.74 26.75
CA LEU A 16 38.51 15.06 26.70
C LEU A 16 37.82 15.51 25.41
N LEU A 17 37.88 14.68 24.37
CA LEU A 17 36.96 14.76 23.25
C LEU A 17 35.58 14.36 23.79
N THR A 18 34.78 15.35 24.17
CA THR A 18 33.35 15.16 24.36
C THR A 18 32.76 14.82 23.00
N VAL A 19 32.61 13.52 22.72
CA VAL A 19 31.78 13.05 21.61
C VAL A 19 30.35 13.41 22.00
N GLU A 20 29.90 14.58 21.55
CA GLU A 20 28.48 14.91 21.55
C GLU A 20 27.80 13.90 20.64
N ALA A 21 27.19 12.87 21.23
CA ALA A 21 26.32 11.97 20.52
C ALA A 21 25.22 12.82 19.90
N GLN A 22 25.29 13.04 18.58
CA GLN A 22 24.20 13.63 17.83
C GLN A 22 22.97 12.74 18.06
N ASN A 23 22.07 13.22 18.91
CA ASN A 23 20.79 12.61 19.18
C ASN A 23 19.87 12.87 17.97
N SER A 24 20.24 12.35 16.79
CA SER A 24 19.35 12.35 15.64
C SER A 24 18.22 11.39 15.94
N LYS A 25 17.01 11.93 16.22
CA LYS A 25 15.82 11.09 16.32
C LYS A 25 15.73 10.23 15.06
N PRO A 26 15.54 8.91 15.18
CA PRO A 26 15.47 8.05 14.01
C PRO A 26 14.34 8.53 13.10
N GLN A 27 14.68 8.77 11.83
CA GLN A 27 13.70 9.11 10.82
C GLN A 27 12.83 7.89 10.55
N ARG A 28 11.51 8.03 10.76
CA ARG A 28 10.54 6.97 10.49
C ARG A 28 9.90 7.21 9.12
N PHE A 29 9.70 6.13 8.38
CA PHE A 29 9.05 6.15 7.08
C PHE A 29 7.86 5.19 7.10
N ILE A 30 6.79 5.58 6.41
CA ILE A 30 5.60 4.75 6.20
C ILE A 30 5.36 4.69 4.70
N ALA A 31 5.23 3.48 4.17
CA ALA A 31 4.73 3.27 2.83
C ALA A 31 3.20 3.23 2.87
N VAL A 32 2.55 4.10 2.08
CA VAL A 32 1.09 4.13 2.00
C VAL A 32 0.63 3.25 0.85
N THR A 33 -0.17 2.23 1.17
CA THR A 33 -0.76 1.32 0.19
C THR A 33 -2.28 1.29 0.35
N ILE A 34 -3.00 1.19 -0.77
CA ILE A 34 -4.46 1.16 -0.78
C ILE A 34 -4.88 -0.06 -1.59
N ASP A 35 -5.57 -0.98 -0.93
CA ASP A 35 -5.99 -2.23 -1.55
C ASP A 35 -7.39 -2.10 -2.17
N ASP A 36 -7.75 -3.12 -2.94
CA ASP A 36 -9.09 -3.30 -3.51
C ASP A 36 -9.59 -2.23 -4.50
N LEU A 37 -8.67 -1.66 -5.28
CA LEU A 37 -9.02 -0.77 -6.39
C LEU A 37 -9.89 -1.46 -7.45
N PRO A 38 -10.73 -0.70 -8.19
CA PRO A 38 -10.84 0.77 -8.18
C PRO A 38 -11.59 1.39 -6.99
N VAL A 39 -12.63 0.75 -6.46
CA VAL A 39 -13.43 1.23 -5.32
C VAL A 39 -14.07 0.05 -4.59
N VAL A 40 -14.10 0.11 -3.26
CA VAL A 40 -14.95 -0.74 -2.40
C VAL A 40 -16.06 0.09 -1.81
N SER A 41 -17.30 -0.10 -2.27
CA SER A 41 -18.49 0.50 -1.65
C SER A 41 -19.79 -0.18 -2.07
N THR A 42 -20.84 -0.08 -1.24
CA THR A 42 -22.23 -0.39 -1.64
C THR A 42 -22.76 0.59 -2.69
N ARG A 43 -22.16 1.78 -2.80
CA ARG A 43 -22.52 2.82 -3.77
C ARG A 43 -21.94 2.48 -5.15
N LYS A 44 -22.71 1.71 -5.92
CA LYS A 44 -22.26 1.14 -7.20
C LYS A 44 -22.34 2.10 -8.39
N ASP A 45 -23.04 3.22 -8.28
CA ASP A 45 -23.17 4.15 -9.39
C ASP A 45 -21.81 4.78 -9.75
N LEU A 46 -21.56 4.92 -11.05
CA LEU A 46 -20.28 5.38 -11.56
C LEU A 46 -19.93 6.78 -11.05
N LYS A 47 -20.90 7.68 -10.95
CA LYS A 47 -20.67 9.06 -10.50
C LYS A 47 -20.13 9.07 -9.07
N THR A 48 -20.73 8.32 -8.17
CA THR A 48 -20.24 8.21 -6.79
C THR A 48 -18.86 7.58 -6.72
N ARG A 49 -18.58 6.53 -7.51
CA ARG A 49 -17.24 5.92 -7.57
C ARG A 49 -16.19 6.91 -8.07
N GLN A 50 -16.49 7.68 -9.11
CA GLN A 50 -15.65 8.78 -9.61
C GLN A 50 -15.42 9.85 -8.53
N GLU A 51 -16.44 10.22 -7.77
CA GLU A 51 -16.32 11.18 -6.67
C GLU A 51 -15.44 10.65 -5.52
N ILE A 52 -15.58 9.37 -5.16
CA ILE A 52 -14.73 8.71 -4.16
C ILE A 52 -13.27 8.75 -4.62
N THR A 53 -12.98 8.24 -5.82
CA THR A 53 -11.63 8.22 -6.38
C THR A 53 -11.05 9.62 -6.49
N LYS A 54 -11.79 10.59 -7.03
CA LYS A 54 -11.34 11.98 -7.16
C LYS A 54 -10.98 12.59 -5.80
N LYS A 55 -11.81 12.39 -4.77
CA LYS A 55 -11.53 12.93 -3.42
C LYS A 55 -10.27 12.29 -2.83
N LEU A 56 -10.14 10.97 -2.94
CA LEU A 56 -8.97 10.22 -2.47
C LEU A 56 -7.68 10.76 -3.12
N LEU A 57 -7.65 10.80 -4.46
CA LEU A 57 -6.49 11.27 -5.21
C LEU A 57 -6.15 12.73 -4.90
N ASN A 58 -7.15 13.61 -4.77
CA ASN A 58 -6.94 15.01 -4.39
C ASN A 58 -6.28 15.15 -3.00
N HIS A 59 -6.68 14.34 -2.02
CA HIS A 59 -6.09 14.39 -0.69
C HIS A 59 -4.65 13.86 -0.68
N ILE A 60 -4.39 12.72 -1.34
CA ILE A 60 -3.05 12.11 -1.43
C ILE A 60 -2.08 13.07 -2.14
N THR A 61 -2.47 13.60 -3.30
CA THR A 61 -1.63 14.51 -4.09
C THR A 61 -1.37 15.83 -3.37
N LYS A 62 -2.38 16.42 -2.72
CA LYS A 62 -2.21 17.62 -1.89
C LYS A 62 -1.24 17.40 -0.72
N ALA A 63 -1.29 16.22 -0.11
CA ALA A 63 -0.37 15.85 0.96
C ALA A 63 1.02 15.45 0.44
N LYS A 64 1.21 15.34 -0.89
CA LYS A 64 2.46 14.90 -1.55
C LYS A 64 2.93 13.53 -1.06
N ILE A 65 1.97 12.64 -0.78
CA ILE A 65 2.25 11.30 -0.31
C ILE A 65 2.40 10.37 -1.52
N PRO A 66 3.55 9.72 -1.72
CA PRO A 66 3.65 8.62 -2.68
C PRO A 66 2.82 7.44 -2.16
N ALA A 67 2.06 6.81 -3.06
CA ALA A 67 1.22 5.66 -2.72
C ALA A 67 1.18 4.62 -3.83
N VAL A 68 0.96 3.36 -3.44
CA VAL A 68 0.70 2.24 -4.35
C VAL A 68 -0.73 1.77 -4.16
N GLY A 69 -1.46 1.67 -5.26
CA GLY A 69 -2.81 1.12 -5.30
C GLY A 69 -2.82 -0.32 -5.81
N PHE A 70 -3.41 -1.27 -5.08
CA PHE A 70 -3.51 -2.67 -5.47
C PHE A 70 -4.86 -2.97 -6.12
N VAL A 71 -4.83 -3.43 -7.38
CA VAL A 71 -6.01 -3.54 -8.27
C VAL A 71 -6.57 -4.95 -8.27
N ASN A 72 -7.89 -5.08 -8.08
CA ASN A 72 -8.59 -6.31 -8.49
C ASN A 72 -9.21 -6.11 -9.88
N GLU A 73 -8.62 -6.71 -10.91
CA GLU A 73 -9.08 -6.43 -12.27
C GLU A 73 -10.48 -6.94 -12.56
N GLY A 74 -11.02 -7.91 -11.80
CA GLY A 74 -12.41 -8.33 -11.94
C GLY A 74 -13.42 -7.20 -11.79
N LYS A 75 -13.07 -6.14 -11.06
CA LYS A 75 -13.90 -4.92 -10.91
C LYS A 75 -13.91 -4.03 -12.15
N LEU A 76 -13.04 -4.29 -13.13
CA LEU A 76 -12.94 -3.56 -14.39
C LEU A 76 -13.84 -4.14 -15.48
N TYR A 77 -14.61 -5.17 -15.18
CA TYR A 77 -15.46 -5.87 -16.14
C TYR A 77 -16.93 -5.88 -15.71
N ALA A 78 -17.82 -5.88 -16.70
CA ALA A 78 -19.23 -6.20 -16.57
C ALA A 78 -19.50 -7.47 -17.38
N GLY A 79 -19.49 -8.63 -16.72
CA GLY A 79 -19.38 -9.92 -17.41
C GLY A 79 -18.04 -10.02 -18.11
N ASP A 80 -18.03 -10.32 -19.41
CA ASP A 80 -16.81 -10.43 -20.21
C ASP A 80 -16.37 -9.10 -20.85
N LYS A 81 -17.15 -8.04 -20.67
CA LYS A 81 -16.87 -6.74 -21.30
C LYS A 81 -16.10 -5.82 -20.34
N ARG A 82 -14.97 -5.30 -20.81
CA ARG A 82 -14.23 -4.23 -20.12
C ARG A 82 -15.11 -2.99 -19.94
N SER A 83 -15.07 -2.41 -18.74
CA SER A 83 -15.72 -1.16 -18.40
C SER A 83 -14.71 -0.02 -18.47
N GLU A 84 -14.68 0.71 -19.59
CA GLU A 84 -13.77 1.87 -19.74
C GLU A 84 -13.95 2.89 -18.62
N ALA A 85 -15.16 3.05 -18.10
CA ALA A 85 -15.44 3.95 -17.01
C ALA A 85 -14.75 3.56 -15.68
N GLU A 86 -14.57 2.26 -15.43
CA GLU A 86 -13.82 1.76 -14.26
C GLU A 86 -12.31 1.86 -14.51
N ILE A 87 -11.88 1.60 -15.74
CA ILE A 87 -10.49 1.73 -16.19
C ILE A 87 -10.04 3.20 -16.09
N ASP A 88 -10.92 4.16 -16.40
CA ASP A 88 -10.66 5.60 -16.24
C ASP A 88 -10.34 6.00 -14.80
N LEU A 89 -10.88 5.29 -13.81
CA LEU A 89 -10.51 5.53 -12.41
C LEU A 89 -9.04 5.21 -12.17
N LEU A 90 -8.52 4.12 -12.76
CA LEU A 90 -7.10 3.76 -12.69
C LEU A 90 -6.21 4.71 -13.51
N ARG A 91 -6.70 5.21 -14.66
CA ARG A 91 -5.99 6.28 -15.39
C ARG A 91 -5.80 7.51 -14.51
N GLY A 92 -6.81 7.87 -13.71
CA GLY A 92 -6.72 8.95 -12.72
C GLY A 92 -5.60 8.74 -11.68
N TRP A 93 -5.37 7.50 -11.22
CA TRP A 93 -4.24 7.18 -10.33
C TRP A 93 -2.89 7.45 -11.00
N LEU A 94 -2.73 7.04 -12.26
CA LEU A 94 -1.49 7.25 -13.00
C LEU A 94 -1.25 8.73 -13.32
N ASP A 95 -2.30 9.48 -13.65
CA ASP A 95 -2.22 10.92 -13.90
C ASP A 95 -1.90 11.71 -12.61
N ALA A 96 -2.28 11.19 -11.45
CA ALA A 96 -1.84 11.67 -10.13
C ALA A 96 -0.40 11.26 -9.77
N ASN A 97 0.32 10.61 -10.69
CA ASN A 97 1.65 10.04 -10.51
C ASN A 97 1.76 9.03 -9.34
N LEU A 98 0.68 8.30 -9.08
CA LEU A 98 0.67 7.17 -8.14
C LEU A 98 0.99 5.87 -8.89
N GLU A 99 1.40 4.84 -8.15
CA GLU A 99 1.76 3.53 -8.71
C GLU A 99 0.61 2.54 -8.53
N LEU A 100 0.52 1.54 -9.43
CA LEU A 100 -0.47 0.48 -9.37
C LEU A 100 0.21 -0.89 -9.27
N GLY A 101 -0.30 -1.75 -8.39
CA GLY A 101 0.15 -3.11 -8.12
C GLY A 101 -0.96 -4.14 -8.27
N ASN A 102 -0.60 -5.42 -8.23
CA ASN A 102 -1.49 -6.54 -8.54
C ASN A 102 -2.15 -7.06 -7.26
N HIS A 103 -3.47 -7.20 -7.27
CA HIS A 103 -4.27 -7.77 -6.19
C HIS A 103 -5.20 -8.89 -6.66
N THR A 104 -4.71 -9.65 -7.64
CA THR A 104 -5.39 -10.71 -8.37
C THR A 104 -6.62 -10.23 -9.14
N PHE A 105 -7.28 -11.12 -9.89
CA PHE A 105 -8.50 -10.77 -10.60
C PHE A 105 -9.72 -10.78 -9.68
N SER A 106 -9.89 -11.84 -8.88
CA SER A 106 -11.13 -12.12 -8.14
C SER A 106 -11.03 -11.92 -6.61
N HIS A 107 -9.87 -11.53 -6.09
CA HIS A 107 -9.64 -11.36 -4.64
C HIS A 107 -9.98 -12.64 -3.84
N ARG A 108 -9.64 -13.81 -4.39
CA ARG A 108 -9.79 -15.11 -3.71
C ARG A 108 -8.62 -15.34 -2.76
N SER A 109 -8.90 -16.01 -1.65
CA SER A 109 -7.88 -16.45 -0.69
C SER A 109 -7.16 -17.68 -1.23
N LEU A 110 -5.82 -17.65 -1.27
CA LEU A 110 -5.02 -18.85 -1.58
C LEU A 110 -5.24 -19.97 -0.55
N ASN A 111 -5.67 -19.67 0.67
CA ASN A 111 -6.01 -20.71 1.65
C ASN A 111 -7.30 -21.48 1.30
N ALA A 112 -8.04 -21.07 0.27
CA ALA A 112 -9.34 -21.65 -0.08
C ALA A 112 -9.36 -22.31 -1.47
N ILE A 113 -8.26 -22.24 -2.21
CA ILE A 113 -8.21 -22.60 -3.63
C ILE A 113 -6.85 -23.23 -3.96
N GLU A 114 -6.79 -23.98 -5.04
CA GLU A 114 -5.54 -24.60 -5.48
C GLU A 114 -4.53 -23.55 -5.96
N LEU A 115 -3.23 -23.82 -5.77
CA LEU A 115 -2.15 -22.92 -6.16
C LEU A 115 -2.26 -22.50 -7.64
N LYS A 116 -2.56 -23.46 -8.53
CA LYS A 116 -2.68 -23.19 -9.96
C LYS A 116 -3.81 -22.21 -10.29
N ASP A 117 -4.97 -22.37 -9.66
CA ASP A 117 -6.10 -21.47 -9.85
C ASP A 117 -5.75 -20.05 -9.39
N TYR A 118 -4.96 -19.93 -8.33
CA TYR A 118 -4.53 -18.65 -7.79
C TYR A 118 -3.50 -17.97 -8.69
N GLN A 119 -2.54 -18.73 -9.23
CA GLN A 119 -1.59 -18.24 -10.23
C GLN A 119 -2.32 -17.73 -11.49
N ASP A 120 -3.29 -18.47 -12.00
CA ASP A 120 -4.12 -18.04 -13.13
C ASP A 120 -4.93 -16.77 -12.79
N ASP A 121 -5.42 -16.64 -11.56
CA ASP A 121 -6.11 -15.44 -11.08
C ASP A 121 -5.18 -14.22 -10.98
N ILE A 122 -3.89 -14.40 -10.64
CA ILE A 122 -2.87 -13.35 -10.66
C ILE A 122 -2.62 -12.86 -12.09
N LEU A 123 -2.47 -13.78 -13.06
CA LEU A 123 -2.21 -13.43 -14.46
C LEU A 123 -3.41 -12.76 -15.13
N ARG A 124 -4.62 -13.15 -14.75
CA ARG A 124 -5.84 -12.43 -15.17
C ARG A 124 -5.94 -11.05 -14.53
N GLY A 125 -5.32 -10.87 -13.35
CA GLY A 125 -5.30 -9.65 -12.55
C GLY A 125 -4.29 -8.59 -12.98
N GLU A 126 -3.59 -8.76 -14.09
CA GLU A 126 -2.54 -7.83 -14.56
C GLU A 126 -2.75 -7.26 -15.96
N ILE A 127 -3.74 -7.75 -16.72
CA ILE A 127 -3.86 -7.49 -18.15
C ILE A 127 -4.07 -6.00 -18.42
N VAL A 128 -5.12 -5.42 -17.83
CA VAL A 128 -5.48 -4.01 -18.07
C VAL A 128 -4.48 -3.09 -17.39
N THR A 129 -4.02 -3.43 -16.20
CA THR A 129 -3.13 -2.58 -15.42
C THR A 129 -1.74 -2.52 -16.05
N LYS A 130 -1.22 -3.62 -16.60
CA LYS A 130 0.02 -3.61 -17.40
C LYS A 130 -0.13 -2.80 -18.69
N GLU A 131 -1.28 -2.87 -19.36
CA GLU A 131 -1.56 -2.04 -20.53
C GLU A 131 -1.47 -0.53 -20.19
N LEU A 132 -2.14 -0.11 -19.11
CA LEU A 132 -2.13 1.28 -18.65
C LEU A 132 -0.73 1.76 -18.22
N LEU A 133 0.01 0.93 -17.48
CA LEU A 133 1.37 1.24 -17.04
C LEU A 133 2.34 1.31 -18.23
N GLY A 134 2.21 0.39 -19.18
CA GLY A 134 3.02 0.36 -20.41
C GLY A 134 2.85 1.62 -21.25
N ALA A 135 1.62 2.14 -21.37
CA ALA A 135 1.36 3.42 -22.03
C ALA A 135 2.06 4.63 -21.37
N LYS A 136 2.49 4.50 -20.11
CA LYS A 136 3.27 5.51 -19.36
C LYS A 136 4.75 5.09 -19.17
N ASN A 137 5.23 4.07 -19.88
CA ASN A 137 6.57 3.48 -19.72
C ASN A 137 6.89 3.03 -18.29
N LYS A 138 5.88 2.57 -17.54
CA LYS A 138 6.01 2.01 -16.19
C LYS A 138 5.81 0.50 -16.22
N GLN A 139 6.25 -0.19 -15.17
CA GLN A 139 6.10 -1.64 -15.00
C GLN A 139 5.29 -1.96 -13.75
N MET A 140 4.45 -2.98 -13.83
CA MET A 140 3.73 -3.53 -12.69
C MET A 140 4.68 -4.44 -11.92
N ARG A 141 5.15 -4.00 -10.76
CA ARG A 141 6.24 -4.68 -10.03
C ARG A 141 5.88 -5.13 -8.62
N TYR A 142 4.73 -4.72 -8.10
CA TYR A 142 4.29 -5.06 -6.74
C TYR A 142 3.08 -5.98 -6.77
N PHE A 143 3.06 -6.93 -5.84
CA PHE A 143 1.94 -7.84 -5.59
C PHE A 143 1.55 -7.81 -4.10
N ARG A 144 0.25 -7.86 -3.83
CA ARG A 144 -0.30 -8.00 -2.47
C ARG A 144 -1.25 -9.19 -2.46
N HIS A 145 -1.03 -10.13 -1.54
CA HIS A 145 -1.93 -11.28 -1.37
C HIS A 145 -3.28 -10.80 -0.82
N PRO A 146 -4.43 -11.16 -1.44
CA PRO A 146 -5.74 -11.07 -0.81
C PRO A 146 -5.72 -11.72 0.58
N TYR A 147 -6.26 -11.00 1.57
CA TYR A 147 -6.29 -11.41 2.98
C TYR A 147 -4.91 -11.69 3.62
N LEU A 148 -3.81 -11.31 2.96
CA LEU A 148 -2.44 -11.68 3.34
C LEU A 148 -2.20 -13.20 3.39
N HIS A 149 -3.07 -13.99 2.76
CA HIS A 149 -3.00 -15.44 2.79
C HIS A 149 -2.00 -15.96 1.74
N THR A 150 -0.97 -16.66 2.21
CA THR A 150 0.13 -17.18 1.38
C THR A 150 0.06 -18.69 1.14
N GLY A 151 -1.07 -19.33 1.45
CA GLY A 151 -1.24 -20.79 1.37
C GLY A 151 -1.14 -21.49 2.72
N LEU A 152 -1.63 -22.73 2.77
CA LEU A 152 -1.74 -23.54 4.00
C LEU A 152 -0.56 -24.49 4.23
N SER A 153 0.37 -24.60 3.28
CA SER A 153 1.54 -25.47 3.38
C SER A 153 2.80 -24.78 2.84
N LEU A 154 3.97 -25.26 3.23
CA LEU A 154 5.25 -24.72 2.76
C LEU A 154 5.40 -24.92 1.25
N GLU A 155 4.95 -26.06 0.73
CA GLU A 155 5.02 -26.37 -0.69
C GLU A 155 4.18 -25.40 -1.53
N VAL A 156 2.98 -25.04 -1.05
CA VAL A 156 2.13 -24.04 -1.71
C VAL A 156 2.76 -22.65 -1.65
N LYS A 157 3.31 -22.28 -0.49
CA LYS A 157 3.97 -20.99 -0.30
C LYS A 157 5.19 -20.86 -1.21
N ASP A 158 6.08 -21.85 -1.21
CA ASP A 158 7.31 -21.85 -2.01
C ASP A 158 6.98 -21.84 -3.51
N GLY A 159 5.97 -22.61 -3.92
CA GLY A 159 5.48 -22.62 -5.30
C GLY A 159 4.91 -21.26 -5.74
N LEU A 160 4.23 -20.53 -4.85
CA LEU A 160 3.80 -19.17 -5.14
C LEU A 160 4.96 -18.18 -5.18
N ASP A 161 5.89 -18.26 -4.23
CA ASP A 161 7.03 -17.35 -4.16
C ASP A 161 7.93 -17.49 -5.40
N GLN A 162 8.14 -18.72 -5.89
CA GLN A 162 8.83 -18.99 -7.15
C GLN A 162 8.09 -18.34 -8.33
N PHE A 163 6.78 -18.59 -8.45
CA PHE A 163 5.96 -18.03 -9.52
C PHE A 163 6.00 -16.50 -9.53
N LEU A 164 5.86 -15.85 -8.38
CA LEU A 164 5.94 -14.39 -8.28
C LEU A 164 7.32 -13.87 -8.72
N GLY A 165 8.40 -14.57 -8.36
CA GLY A 165 9.76 -14.26 -8.79
C GLY A 165 9.95 -14.36 -10.31
N GLU A 166 9.48 -15.44 -10.92
CA GLU A 166 9.52 -15.65 -12.38
C GLU A 166 8.75 -14.56 -13.14
N HIS A 167 7.64 -14.09 -12.54
CA HIS A 167 6.81 -13.00 -13.08
C HIS A 167 7.26 -11.60 -12.64
N LYS A 168 8.43 -11.49 -11.97
CA LYS A 168 9.08 -10.23 -11.55
C LYS A 168 8.24 -9.39 -10.58
N TYR A 169 7.41 -10.04 -9.78
CA TYR A 169 6.69 -9.39 -8.69
C TYR A 169 7.55 -9.32 -7.43
N THR A 170 7.45 -8.19 -6.74
CA THR A 170 7.89 -8.01 -5.36
C THR A 170 6.66 -8.02 -4.47
N ILE A 171 6.64 -8.90 -3.47
CA ILE A 171 5.56 -8.92 -2.48
C ILE A 171 5.64 -7.63 -1.64
N ALA A 172 4.54 -6.91 -1.56
CA ALA A 172 4.38 -5.78 -0.66
C ALA A 172 3.79 -6.28 0.67
N PRO A 173 4.56 -6.37 1.77
CA PRO A 173 4.03 -6.80 3.06
C PRO A 173 3.14 -5.73 3.69
N VAL A 174 2.43 -6.09 4.76
CA VAL A 174 1.71 -5.18 5.65
C VAL A 174 2.32 -5.30 7.04
N THR A 175 2.76 -4.18 7.61
CA THR A 175 3.27 -4.09 8.99
C THR A 175 2.31 -3.36 9.93
N ILE A 176 1.37 -2.59 9.37
CA ILE A 176 0.32 -1.87 10.09
C ILE A 176 -1.00 -2.18 9.39
N ASP A 177 -1.82 -3.02 10.01
CA ASP A 177 -3.21 -3.21 9.60
C ASP A 177 -4.12 -2.34 10.48
N ASN A 178 -4.83 -1.44 9.82
CA ASN A 178 -5.73 -0.48 10.45
C ASN A 178 -7.20 -0.92 10.40
N ALA A 179 -7.56 -2.05 9.78
CA ALA A 179 -8.94 -2.53 9.62
C ALA A 179 -9.96 -1.45 9.15
N ASP A 180 -9.53 -0.51 8.30
CA ASP A 180 -10.35 0.60 7.80
C ASP A 180 -11.61 0.17 7.05
N TRP A 181 -11.60 -1.02 6.44
CA TRP A 181 -12.76 -1.64 5.79
C TRP A 181 -13.97 -1.80 6.72
N ILE A 182 -13.76 -1.93 8.04
CA ILE A 182 -14.85 -1.94 9.03
C ILE A 182 -15.54 -0.57 9.08
N PHE A 183 -14.76 0.51 9.09
CA PHE A 183 -15.29 1.87 9.03
C PHE A 183 -15.97 2.16 7.69
N ALA A 184 -15.37 1.71 6.58
CA ALA A 184 -15.97 1.83 5.25
C ALA A 184 -17.34 1.15 5.19
N ARG A 185 -17.44 -0.10 5.69
CA ARG A 185 -18.70 -0.83 5.74
C ARG A 185 -19.73 -0.16 6.64
N ALA A 186 -19.33 0.34 7.81
CA ALA A 186 -20.22 1.09 8.69
C ALA A 186 -20.73 2.38 8.02
N TYR A 187 -19.85 3.10 7.30
CA TYR A 187 -20.20 4.31 6.57
C TYR A 187 -21.22 4.01 5.47
N ASP A 188 -21.00 2.96 4.69
CA ASP A 188 -21.94 2.52 3.66
C ASP A 188 -23.30 2.09 4.25
N ASN A 189 -23.31 1.33 5.35
CA ASN A 189 -24.56 0.98 6.05
C ASN A 189 -25.35 2.22 6.51
N ALA A 190 -24.67 3.26 6.99
CA ALA A 190 -25.30 4.51 7.38
C ALA A 190 -25.83 5.28 6.15
N PHE A 191 -25.08 5.27 5.05
CA PHE A 191 -25.49 5.87 3.78
C PHE A 191 -26.74 5.21 3.22
N ASP A 192 -26.77 3.88 3.17
CA ASP A 192 -27.89 3.09 2.65
C ASP A 192 -29.19 3.33 3.46
N LYS A 193 -29.05 3.69 4.74
CA LYS A 193 -30.16 4.08 5.64
C LYS A 193 -30.48 5.58 5.63
N ALA A 194 -29.79 6.37 4.80
CA ALA A 194 -29.86 7.83 4.77
C ALA A 194 -29.59 8.52 6.13
N ASP A 195 -28.83 7.88 7.04
CA ASP A 195 -28.52 8.42 8.36
C ASP A 195 -27.31 9.38 8.30
N LYS A 196 -27.60 10.64 7.96
CA LYS A 196 -26.59 11.70 7.87
C LYS A 196 -25.87 11.97 9.19
N LYS A 197 -26.53 11.76 10.34
CA LYS A 197 -25.92 11.98 11.65
C LYS A 197 -24.88 10.91 11.93
N LEU A 198 -25.21 9.65 11.64
CA LEU A 198 -24.29 8.54 11.78
C LEU A 198 -23.12 8.62 10.79
N LEU A 199 -23.34 9.03 9.54
CA LEU A 199 -22.27 9.28 8.57
C LEU A 199 -21.23 10.26 9.12
N LYS A 200 -21.68 11.39 9.67
CA LYS A 200 -20.79 12.39 10.26
C LYS A 200 -20.04 11.84 11.48
N ARG A 201 -20.72 11.06 12.32
CA ARG A 201 -20.11 10.45 13.51
C ARG A 201 -19.04 9.42 13.15
N ILE A 202 -19.29 8.57 12.14
CA ILE A 202 -18.32 7.58 11.66
C ILE A 202 -17.09 8.29 11.08
N GLY A 203 -17.30 9.28 10.21
CA GLY A 203 -16.20 10.05 9.63
C GLY A 203 -15.34 10.76 10.69
N ALA A 204 -15.97 11.34 11.71
CA ALA A 204 -15.26 11.99 12.82
C ALA A 204 -14.50 11.01 13.72
N ALA A 205 -14.98 9.76 13.84
CA ALA A 205 -14.34 8.73 14.64
C ALA A 205 -13.15 8.06 13.94
N TYR A 206 -13.09 8.10 12.60
CA TYR A 206 -12.07 7.39 11.83
C TYR A 206 -10.65 7.94 12.05
N VAL A 207 -10.48 9.26 12.10
CA VAL A 207 -9.15 9.87 12.22
C VAL A 207 -8.49 9.55 13.58
N PRO A 208 -9.15 9.76 14.75
CA PRO A 208 -8.57 9.36 16.03
C PRO A 208 -8.29 7.85 16.14
N TYR A 209 -9.12 7.03 15.49
CA TYR A 209 -8.87 5.59 15.42
C TYR A 209 -7.59 5.27 14.63
N LEU A 210 -7.40 5.88 13.46
CA LEU A 210 -6.20 5.69 12.66
C LEU A 210 -4.95 6.18 13.40
N GLU A 211 -5.02 7.33 14.09
CA GLU A 211 -3.92 7.82 14.95
C GLU A 211 -3.57 6.78 16.03
N SER A 212 -4.58 6.24 16.73
CA SER A 212 -4.33 5.20 17.75
C SER A 212 -3.69 3.91 17.18
N LYS A 213 -4.00 3.55 15.93
CA LYS A 213 -3.33 2.44 15.24
C LYS A 213 -1.87 2.77 14.97
N MET A 214 -1.58 3.98 14.49
CA MET A 214 -0.21 4.42 14.23
C MET A 214 0.63 4.54 15.49
N ASP A 215 0.03 4.84 16.65
CA ASP A 215 0.74 4.90 17.93
C ASP A 215 1.03 3.52 18.52
N TYR A 216 0.21 2.52 18.20
CA TYR A 216 0.37 1.15 18.71
C TYR A 216 1.53 0.39 18.04
N TRP A 217 1.74 0.60 16.73
CA TRP A 217 2.77 -0.08 15.92
C TRP A 217 4.08 0.71 15.91
#